data_AF-A0AAV6JC68-F1
#
_entry.id   AF-A0AAV6JC68-F1
#
_cell.length_a   1.000
_cell.length_b   1.000
_cell.length_c   1.000
_cell.angle_alpha   90.00
_cell.angle_beta   90.00
_cell.angle_gamma   90.00
#
_symmetry.space_group_name_H-M   'P 1'
#
loop_
_entity.id
_entity.type
_entity.pdbx_description
1 polymer ?
#
loop_
_entity_poly.entity_id
_entity_poly.type
_entity_poly.pdbx_seq_one_letter_code
_entity_poly.pdbx_strand_id
1 'polypeptide(L)'
;MAFSFFALAVFLFLTLDPDYSTSPVSAASEGVQITYGSVIKIMHERTLFRLHSHDVPYGSGSGQQSVTGFPNVDDSNSYWIVRPVPDSGKQGDAIKSGAIFRLQHMRTRKWLHSHLHASPISGNLEVGKSPF
;
A
#
# COMPACT_ATOMS: atom_id res chain seq x y z
N MET A 1 38.07 -35.28 3.33
CA MET A 1 36.67 -34.84 3.54
C MET A 1 36.45 -33.32 3.39
N ALA A 2 37.48 -32.49 3.23
CA ALA A 2 37.32 -31.03 3.07
C ALA A 2 37.01 -30.56 1.63
N PHE A 3 37.51 -31.26 0.61
CA PHE A 3 37.28 -30.91 -0.80
C PHE A 3 35.81 -31.00 -1.23
N SER A 4 35.04 -31.91 -0.64
CA SER A 4 33.60 -32.06 -0.92
C SER A 4 32.78 -30.87 -0.40
N PHE A 5 33.18 -30.27 0.73
CA PHE A 5 32.51 -29.09 1.28
C PHE A 5 32.80 -27.84 0.47
N PHE A 6 34.03 -27.70 -0.02
CA PHE A 6 34.41 -26.57 -0.87
C PHE A 6 33.69 -26.59 -2.22
N ALA A 7 33.57 -27.77 -2.85
CA ALA A 7 32.83 -27.92 -4.09
C ALA A 7 31.33 -27.62 -3.93
N LEU A 8 30.72 -28.07 -2.83
CA LEU A 8 29.31 -27.78 -2.52
C LEU A 8 29.07 -26.29 -2.27
N ALA A 9 29.97 -25.63 -1.54
CA ALA A 9 29.87 -24.20 -1.26
C ALA A 9 29.99 -23.36 -2.53
N VAL A 10 30.92 -23.70 -3.43
CA VAL A 10 31.08 -23.04 -4.74
C VAL A 10 29.87 -23.28 -5.63
N PHE A 11 29.33 -24.51 -5.65
CA PHE A 11 28.12 -24.82 -6.41
C PHE A 11 26.92 -23.99 -5.92
N LEU A 12 26.69 -23.95 -4.59
CA LEU A 12 25.64 -23.11 -3.99
C LEU A 12 25.81 -21.62 -4.32
N PHE A 13 27.04 -21.11 -4.30
CA PHE A 13 27.32 -19.70 -4.62
C PHE A 13 27.13 -19.37 -6.11
N LEU A 14 27.35 -20.35 -7.00
CA LEU A 14 27.19 -20.19 -8.44
C LEU A 14 25.77 -20.45 -8.94
N THR A 15 24.95 -21.18 -8.17
CA THR A 15 23.53 -21.48 -8.52
C THR A 15 22.52 -20.63 -7.76
N LEU A 16 22.92 -19.95 -6.68
CA LEU A 16 22.10 -18.94 -6.02
C LEU A 16 22.29 -17.62 -6.78
N ASP A 17 21.51 -17.42 -7.83
CA ASP A 17 21.36 -16.08 -8.42
C ASP A 17 20.87 -15.13 -7.31
N PRO A 18 21.68 -14.13 -6.89
CA PRO A 18 21.26 -13.15 -5.88
C PRO A 18 20.23 -12.16 -6.46
N ASP A 19 20.02 -12.20 -7.78
CA ASP A 19 19.03 -11.42 -8.48
C ASP A 19 17.64 -12.08 -8.33
N TYR A 20 17.15 -12.16 -7.09
CA TYR A 20 15.72 -12.21 -6.85
C TYR A 20 15.13 -10.85 -7.25
N SER A 21 15.06 -10.62 -8.56
CA SER A 21 14.27 -9.53 -9.11
C SER A 21 12.82 -9.88 -8.81
N THR A 22 12.27 -9.28 -7.75
CA THR A 22 10.82 -9.21 -7.55
C THR A 22 10.22 -8.49 -8.75
N SER A 23 9.90 -9.24 -9.81
CA SER A 23 9.03 -8.74 -10.84
C SER A 23 7.72 -8.38 -10.15
N PRO A 24 7.18 -7.16 -10.33
CA PRO A 24 5.88 -6.83 -9.78
C PRO A 24 4.87 -7.79 -10.43
N VAL A 25 4.33 -8.72 -9.64
CA VAL A 25 3.22 -9.56 -10.07
C VAL A 25 2.02 -8.63 -10.25
N SER A 26 1.84 -8.15 -11.47
CA SER A 26 0.59 -7.49 -11.88
C SER A 26 -0.43 -8.61 -12.08
N ALA A 27 -1.09 -9.01 -10.99
CA ALA A 27 -2.15 -10.01 -11.01
C ALA A 27 -3.48 -9.48 -11.60
N ALA A 28 -3.52 -8.22 -12.04
CA ALA A 28 -4.69 -7.70 -12.72
C ALA A 28 -4.66 -8.14 -14.18
N SER A 29 -5.43 -9.18 -14.53
CA SER A 29 -5.78 -9.45 -15.91
C SER A 29 -6.49 -8.23 -16.50
N GLU A 30 -6.25 -7.91 -17.77
CA GLU A 30 -7.01 -6.85 -18.46
C GLU A 30 -8.52 -7.11 -18.27
N GLY A 31 -9.25 -6.10 -17.78
CA GLY A 31 -10.69 -6.18 -17.54
C GLY A 31 -11.14 -6.47 -16.10
N VAL A 32 -10.26 -6.56 -15.10
CA VAL A 32 -10.69 -6.65 -13.69
C VAL A 32 -11.37 -5.35 -13.25
N GLN A 33 -12.66 -5.43 -12.93
CA GLN A 33 -13.45 -4.29 -12.44
C GLN A 33 -13.34 -4.18 -10.92
N ILE A 34 -13.03 -2.97 -10.43
CA ILE A 34 -13.03 -2.65 -9.00
C ILE A 34 -14.45 -2.27 -8.58
N THR A 35 -14.93 -2.88 -7.50
CA THR A 35 -16.24 -2.63 -6.90
C THR A 35 -16.11 -2.08 -5.49
N TYR A 36 -17.15 -1.41 -4.98
CA TYR A 36 -17.20 -1.07 -3.56
C TYR A 36 -17.10 -2.33 -2.70
N GLY A 37 -16.25 -2.28 -1.68
CA GLY A 37 -15.90 -3.43 -0.82
C GLY A 37 -14.64 -4.17 -1.28
N SER A 38 -14.12 -3.90 -2.49
CA SER A 38 -12.83 -4.44 -2.93
C SER A 38 -11.69 -4.00 -1.99
N VAL A 39 -10.76 -4.91 -1.74
CA VAL A 39 -9.53 -4.64 -0.99
C VAL A 39 -8.38 -4.50 -1.98
N ILE A 40 -7.74 -3.34 -1.97
CA ILE A 40 -6.72 -2.97 -2.95
C ILE A 40 -5.42 -2.52 -2.28
N LYS A 41 -4.31 -2.62 -3.01
CA LYS A 41 -3.08 -1.88 -2.72
C LYS A 41 -2.92 -0.82 -3.81
N ILE A 42 -2.61 0.41 -3.41
CA ILE A 42 -2.40 1.53 -4.35
C ILE A 42 -0.90 1.74 -4.47
N MET A 43 -0.35 1.56 -5.66
CA MET A 43 1.08 1.71 -5.93
C MET A 43 1.35 3.07 -6.58
N HIS A 44 2.31 3.82 -6.04
CA HIS A 44 2.81 5.02 -6.69
C HIS A 44 3.69 4.62 -7.88
N GLU A 45 3.30 5.06 -9.07
CA GLU A 45 3.88 4.62 -10.35
C GLU A 45 5.41 4.81 -10.44
N ARG A 46 5.92 5.98 -10.01
CA ARG A 46 7.34 6.30 -10.18
C ARG A 46 8.26 5.59 -9.20
N THR A 47 7.84 5.45 -7.94
CA THR A 47 8.70 4.86 -6.89
C THR A 47 8.37 3.40 -6.59
N LEU A 48 7.23 2.89 -7.10
CA LEU A 48 6.69 1.56 -6.84
C LEU A 48 6.32 1.29 -5.37
N PHE A 49 6.31 2.33 -4.53
CA PHE A 49 5.92 2.23 -3.13
C PHE A 49 4.40 2.17 -3.03
N ARG A 50 3.90 1.40 -2.07
CA ARG A 50 2.46 1.23 -1.83
C ARG A 50 1.98 2.19 -0.75
N LEU A 51 0.79 2.74 -0.93
CA LEU A 51 0.11 3.52 0.11
C LEU A 51 -0.01 2.65 1.36
N HIS A 52 0.58 3.11 2.45
CA HIS A 52 0.78 2.35 3.67
C HIS A 52 0.43 3.20 4.87
N SER A 53 -0.02 2.54 5.95
CA SER A 53 -0.11 3.22 7.24
C SER A 53 -0.09 2.24 8.42
N HIS A 54 0.36 2.71 9.58
CA HIS A 54 0.50 1.91 10.80
C HIS A 54 0.13 2.72 12.03
N ASP A 55 0.14 2.10 13.21
CA ASP A 55 -0.33 2.74 14.44
C ASP A 55 0.71 3.67 15.08
N VAL A 56 1.21 4.62 14.30
CA VAL A 56 2.13 5.67 14.74
C VAL A 56 1.63 7.02 14.20
N PRO A 57 1.36 8.01 15.08
CA PRO A 57 0.96 9.35 14.68
C PRO A 57 2.13 10.18 14.17
N TYR A 58 1.82 11.25 13.43
CA TYR A 58 2.80 12.30 13.17
C TYR A 58 3.18 13.03 14.47
N GLY A 59 4.46 13.41 14.60
CA GLY A 59 4.93 14.26 15.70
C GLY A 59 4.71 15.76 15.47
N SER A 60 4.22 16.14 14.29
CA SER A 60 3.94 17.51 13.86
C SER A 60 2.56 17.58 13.19
N GLY A 61 2.17 18.77 12.74
CA GLY A 61 0.93 18.94 12.00
C GLY A 61 -0.29 18.63 12.88
N SER A 62 -1.14 17.70 12.44
CA SER A 62 -2.37 17.39 13.17
C SER A 62 -2.21 16.37 14.30
N GLY A 63 -1.09 15.65 14.35
CA GLY A 63 -0.92 14.49 15.24
C GLY A 63 -1.78 13.27 14.87
N GLN A 64 -2.46 13.27 13.72
CA GLN A 64 -3.18 12.11 13.22
C GLN A 64 -2.22 10.96 12.85
N GLN A 65 -2.79 9.76 12.69
CA GLN A 65 -2.03 8.58 12.30
C GLN A 65 -1.34 8.79 10.94
N SER A 66 -0.05 8.47 10.87
CA SER A 66 0.79 8.76 9.71
C SER A 66 0.46 7.89 8.50
N VAL A 67 0.59 8.46 7.30
CA VAL A 67 0.46 7.76 6.01
C VAL A 67 1.77 7.91 5.25
N THR A 68 2.25 6.81 4.66
CA THR A 68 3.54 6.77 3.97
C THR A 68 3.46 5.93 2.69
N GLY A 69 4.54 5.95 1.91
CA GLY A 69 4.81 4.91 0.92
C GLY A 69 5.68 3.80 1.53
N PHE A 70 5.36 2.53 1.27
CA PHE A 70 6.15 1.39 1.75
C PHE A 70 6.62 0.50 0.58
N PRO A 71 7.90 0.10 0.54
CA PRO A 71 8.47 -0.63 -0.59
C PRO A 71 8.06 -2.11 -0.65
N ASN A 72 7.84 -2.76 0.50
CA ASN A 72 7.55 -4.20 0.53
C ASN A 72 6.20 -4.50 -0.15
N VAL A 73 6.21 -5.44 -1.08
CA VAL A 73 5.02 -5.92 -1.78
C VAL A 73 4.11 -6.67 -0.84
N ASP A 74 4.67 -7.51 0.03
CA ASP A 74 3.94 -8.36 0.98
C ASP A 74 3.79 -7.68 2.34
N ASP A 75 3.06 -6.58 2.34
CA ASP A 75 2.71 -5.84 3.55
C ASP A 75 1.18 -5.78 3.73
N SER A 76 0.71 -6.19 4.91
CA SER A 76 -0.72 -6.16 5.27
C SER A 76 -1.23 -4.75 5.58
N ASN A 77 -0.33 -3.81 5.87
CA ASN A 77 -0.64 -2.40 6.14
C ASN A 77 -0.81 -1.56 4.88
N SER A 78 -0.65 -2.19 3.74
CA SER A 78 -0.88 -1.59 2.43
C SER A 78 -2.26 -1.93 1.87
N TYR A 79 -3.12 -2.64 2.62
CA TYR A 79 -4.48 -2.97 2.20
C TYR A 79 -5.50 -1.89 2.58
N TRP A 80 -6.26 -1.45 1.59
CA TRP A 80 -7.31 -0.44 1.71
C TRP A 80 -8.62 -0.95 1.14
N ILE A 81 -9.71 -0.74 1.87
CA ILE A 81 -11.06 -1.10 1.45
C ILE A 81 -11.67 0.10 0.74
N VAL A 82 -12.16 -0.10 -0.47
CA VAL A 82 -12.87 0.95 -1.20
C VAL A 82 -14.31 1.04 -0.71
N ARG A 83 -14.76 2.22 -0.28
CA ARG A 83 -16.08 2.45 0.30
C ARG A 83 -16.81 3.57 -0.44
N PRO A 84 -18.14 3.47 -0.62
CA PRO A 84 -18.92 4.59 -1.10
C PRO A 84 -18.94 5.71 -0.05
N VAL A 85 -19.18 6.94 -0.50
CA VAL A 85 -19.72 8.00 0.36
C VAL A 85 -21.09 7.54 0.87
N PRO A 86 -21.52 7.89 2.10
CA PRO A 86 -22.86 7.53 2.57
C PRO A 86 -23.93 7.85 1.50
N ASP A 87 -24.84 6.92 1.30
CA ASP A 87 -25.96 7.01 0.35
C ASP A 87 -25.59 7.13 -1.15
N SER A 88 -24.32 6.95 -1.54
CA SER A 88 -23.85 7.07 -2.94
C SER A 88 -23.68 5.74 -3.70
N GLY A 89 -23.83 4.60 -3.02
CA GLY A 89 -23.65 3.27 -3.62
C GLY A 89 -23.63 2.16 -2.58
N LYS A 90 -23.70 0.90 -3.04
CA LYS A 90 -23.67 -0.29 -2.18
C LYS A 90 -22.48 -1.18 -2.52
N GLN A 91 -22.10 -2.04 -1.56
CA GLN A 91 -21.06 -3.05 -1.77
C GLN A 91 -21.39 -3.92 -3.00
N GLY A 92 -20.38 -4.18 -3.82
CA GLY A 92 -20.51 -4.91 -5.08
C GLY A 92 -20.80 -4.02 -6.30
N ASP A 93 -21.24 -2.77 -6.13
CA ASP A 93 -21.40 -1.87 -7.28
C ASP A 93 -20.03 -1.50 -7.88
N ALA A 94 -19.98 -1.48 -9.20
CA ALA A 94 -18.80 -1.05 -9.96
C ALA A 94 -18.50 0.44 -9.73
N ILE A 95 -17.22 0.76 -9.57
CA ILE A 95 -16.77 2.14 -9.42
C ILE A 95 -16.59 2.75 -10.80
N LYS A 96 -17.38 3.78 -11.09
CA LYS A 96 -17.31 4.52 -12.35
C LYS A 96 -16.18 5.55 -12.31
N SER A 97 -15.65 5.88 -13.49
CA SER A 97 -14.72 7.01 -13.62
C SER A 97 -15.36 8.30 -13.10
N GLY A 98 -14.60 9.09 -12.35
CA GLY A 98 -15.08 10.32 -11.70
C GLY A 98 -15.91 10.11 -10.43
N ALA A 99 -16.16 8.88 -9.99
CA ALA A 99 -16.87 8.63 -8.74
C ALA A 99 -16.07 9.10 -7.52
N ILE A 100 -16.77 9.67 -6.55
CA ILE A 100 -16.20 10.02 -5.24
C ILE A 100 -16.35 8.81 -4.32
N PHE A 101 -15.25 8.37 -3.72
CA PHE A 101 -15.22 7.23 -2.81
C PHE A 101 -14.28 7.52 -1.64
N ARG A 102 -14.32 6.65 -0.62
CA ARG A 102 -13.47 6.70 0.56
C ARG A 102 -12.57 5.46 0.61
N LEU A 103 -11.39 5.63 1.18
CA LEU A 103 -10.45 4.54 1.44
C LEU A 103 -10.35 4.30 2.94
N GLN A 104 -10.72 3.09 3.37
CA GLN A 104 -10.60 2.67 4.76
C GLN A 104 -9.40 1.75 4.92
N HIS A 105 -8.48 2.08 5.81
CA HIS A 105 -7.34 1.23 6.10
C HIS A 105 -7.81 -0.08 6.76
N MET A 106 -7.42 -1.24 6.20
CA MET A 106 -8.00 -2.52 6.61
C MET A 106 -7.71 -2.87 8.08
N ARG A 107 -6.48 -2.66 8.55
CA ARG A 107 -6.07 -3.03 9.92
C ARG A 107 -6.66 -2.10 10.98
N THR A 108 -6.61 -0.79 10.77
CA THR A 108 -6.98 0.20 11.81
C THR A 108 -8.37 0.79 11.65
N ARG A 109 -9.07 0.48 10.55
CA ARG A 109 -10.44 0.96 10.22
C ARG A 109 -10.59 2.48 10.13
N LYS A 110 -9.50 3.24 10.21
CA LYS A 110 -9.46 4.69 9.98
C LYS A 110 -9.50 5.02 8.49
N TRP A 111 -9.94 6.22 8.17
CA TRP A 111 -10.09 6.72 6.80
C TRP A 111 -8.84 7.46 6.35
N LEU A 112 -8.47 7.32 5.08
CA LEU A 112 -7.51 8.22 4.45
C LEU A 112 -8.08 9.64 4.45
N HIS A 113 -7.34 10.60 4.99
CA HIS A 113 -7.83 11.94 5.25
C HIS A 113 -6.77 13.00 4.91
N SER A 114 -7.20 14.18 4.51
CA SER A 114 -6.35 15.35 4.32
C SER A 114 -7.09 16.62 4.74
N HIS A 115 -6.36 17.65 5.13
CA HIS A 115 -6.86 18.87 5.78
C HIS A 115 -5.81 19.99 5.76
N LEU A 116 -6.14 21.14 6.35
CA LEU A 116 -5.30 22.35 6.38
C LEU A 116 -4.16 22.30 7.42
N HIS A 117 -3.39 21.22 7.42
CA HIS A 117 -2.13 21.09 8.16
C HIS A 117 -0.96 20.87 7.19
N ALA A 118 0.24 21.30 7.58
CA ALA A 118 1.45 21.08 6.79
C ALA A 118 2.02 19.67 7.04
N SER A 119 2.37 18.98 5.95
CA SER A 119 3.06 17.69 5.95
C SER A 119 4.49 17.83 6.49
N PRO A 120 5.03 16.79 7.16
CA PRO A 120 6.26 16.90 7.94
C PRO A 120 7.53 17.12 7.11
N ILE A 121 7.56 16.78 5.82
CA ILE A 121 8.78 16.84 4.99
C ILE A 121 8.75 18.01 4.01
N SER A 122 7.70 18.13 3.19
CA SER A 122 7.65 19.15 2.13
C SER A 122 6.84 20.39 2.49
N GLY A 123 6.06 20.37 3.57
CA GLY A 123 5.15 21.46 3.92
C GLY A 123 3.90 21.55 3.06
N ASN A 124 3.67 20.62 2.12
CA ASN A 124 2.39 20.48 1.42
C ASN A 124 1.25 20.12 2.38
N LEU A 125 0.00 20.04 1.91
CA LEU A 125 -1.11 19.57 2.76
C LEU A 125 -0.85 18.15 3.30
N GLU A 126 -1.05 17.98 4.59
CA GLU A 126 -0.87 16.73 5.30
C GLU A 126 -1.91 15.71 4.84
N VAL A 127 -1.46 14.46 4.66
CA VAL A 127 -2.32 13.29 4.45
C VAL A 127 -2.12 12.37 5.64
N GLY A 128 -3.17 12.14 6.42
CA GLY A 128 -3.17 11.31 7.62
C GLY A 128 -4.32 10.32 7.64
N LYS A 129 -4.59 9.70 8.79
CA LYS A 129 -5.82 8.94 9.00
C LYS A 129 -6.68 9.42 10.16
N SER A 130 -7.95 9.63 9.86
CA SER A 130 -9.00 10.10 10.76
C SER A 130 -9.99 8.97 11.10
N PRO A 131 -10.59 8.96 12.31
CA PRO A 131 -11.71 8.06 12.62
C PRO A 131 -13.01 8.44 11.90
N PHE A 132 -13.13 9.69 11.43
CA PHE A 132 -14.29 10.24 10.72
C PHE A 132 -14.02 10.37 9.22
#